data_AF-A0A521ZNK5-F1
#
_entry.id   AF-A0A521ZNK5-F1
#
_cell.length_a   1.000
_cell.length_b   1.000
_cell.length_c   1.000
_cell.angle_alpha   90.00
_cell.angle_beta   90.00
_cell.angle_gamma   90.00
#
_symmetry.space_group_name_H-M   'P 1'
#
loop_
_entity.id
_entity.type
_entity.pdbx_description
1 polymer ?
#
loop_
_entity_poly.entity_id
_entity_poly.type
_entity_poly.pdbx_seq_one_letter_code
_entity_poly.pdbx_strand_id
1 'polypeptide(L)'
;MDHFGIGAAMKTANLIYSHAARRTGRTTSLVESLKDGDRVVFINRMEADRVQRLCRERGTKVDCIVIDVKAAQELMHRAPSKGRTLFDHTWVEQFYLHQIEQAGREIDHLQRESSGFGTPHIKTRRTAIELSKWDVGAQPHVADINVP
;
A
#
# COMPACT_ATOMS: atom_id res chain seq x y z
N MET A 1 3.03 8.96 11.86
CA MET A 1 1.70 8.60 12.35
C MET A 1 0.90 9.88 12.38
N ASP A 2 -0.37 9.81 11.98
CA ASP A 2 -1.22 10.99 11.91
C ASP A 2 -1.40 11.65 13.28
N HIS A 3 -1.62 12.97 13.26
CA HIS A 3 -1.75 13.81 14.46
C HIS A 3 -2.84 13.33 15.42
N PHE A 4 -3.90 12.71 14.89
CA PHE A 4 -5.04 12.24 15.67
C PHE A 4 -4.88 10.80 16.17
N GLY A 5 -3.80 10.11 15.80
CA GLY A 5 -3.53 8.73 16.21
C GLY A 5 -4.44 7.67 15.55
N ILE A 6 -5.16 8.01 14.49
CA ILE A 6 -6.10 7.12 13.79
C ILE A 6 -5.37 5.89 13.23
N GLY A 7 -4.22 6.09 12.60
CA GLY A 7 -3.39 5.00 12.07
C GLY A 7 -2.91 4.06 13.18
N ALA A 8 -2.57 4.60 14.35
CA ALA A 8 -2.19 3.80 15.52
C ALA A 8 -3.36 2.95 16.03
N ALA A 9 -4.56 3.55 16.10
CA ALA A 9 -5.78 2.86 16.50
C ALA A 9 -6.15 1.74 15.52
N MET A 10 -6.10 2.00 14.20
CA MET A 10 -6.40 1.00 13.16
C MET A 10 -5.40 -0.15 13.19
N LYS A 11 -4.10 0.15 13.32
CA LYS A 11 -3.06 -0.88 13.48
C LYS A 11 -3.32 -1.74 14.70
N THR A 12 -3.66 -1.13 15.83
CA THR A 12 -3.97 -1.84 17.09
C THR A 12 -5.21 -2.71 16.95
N ALA A 13 -6.28 -2.19 16.36
CA ALA A 13 -7.50 -2.95 16.09
C ALA A 13 -7.23 -4.18 15.22
N ASN A 14 -6.42 -4.02 14.16
CA ASN A 14 -6.03 -5.14 13.31
C ASN A 14 -5.20 -6.18 14.07
N LEU A 15 -4.24 -5.76 14.90
CA LEU A 15 -3.45 -6.67 15.73
C LEU A 15 -4.31 -7.42 16.75
N ILE A 16 -5.23 -6.73 17.44
CA ILE A 16 -6.17 -7.35 18.38
C ILE A 16 -7.02 -8.38 17.64
N TYR A 17 -7.57 -8.02 16.48
CA TYR A 17 -8.35 -8.95 15.66
C TYR A 17 -7.52 -10.19 15.29
N SER A 18 -6.32 -10.01 14.73
CA SER A 18 -5.42 -11.11 14.35
C SER A 18 -5.04 -12.03 15.51
N HIS A 19 -4.88 -11.48 16.73
CA HIS A 19 -4.59 -12.27 17.92
C HIS A 19 -5.82 -12.94 18.53
N ALA A 20 -6.96 -12.27 18.54
CA ALA A 20 -8.20 -12.74 19.16
C ALA A 20 -8.94 -13.76 18.30
N ALA A 21 -8.87 -13.60 16.98
CA ALA A 21 -9.51 -14.50 16.05
C ALA A 21 -8.72 -15.82 16.00
N ARG A 22 -9.13 -16.76 16.87
CA ARG A 22 -8.52 -18.09 17.02
C ARG A 22 -8.26 -18.72 15.65
N ARG A 23 -7.01 -19.16 15.43
CA ARG A 23 -6.52 -19.75 14.17
C ARG A 23 -7.09 -21.14 13.87
N THR A 24 -7.85 -21.73 14.78
CA THR A 24 -8.38 -23.09 14.66
C THR A 24 -9.54 -23.15 13.67
N GLY A 25 -9.44 -23.99 12.64
CA GLY A 25 -10.51 -24.24 11.68
C GLY A 25 -10.49 -23.38 10.41
N ARG A 26 -9.76 -22.26 10.37
CA ARG A 26 -9.70 -21.39 9.18
C ARG A 26 -9.12 -22.09 7.95
N THR A 27 -7.98 -22.78 8.12
CA THR A 27 -7.40 -23.58 7.04
C THR A 27 -8.32 -24.74 6.65
N THR A 28 -9.02 -25.34 7.62
CA THR A 28 -9.98 -26.42 7.35
C THR A 28 -11.15 -25.91 6.51
N SER A 29 -11.81 -24.83 6.91
CA SER A 29 -12.92 -24.22 6.16
C SER A 29 -12.47 -23.72 4.79
N LEU A 30 -11.26 -23.16 4.68
CA LEU A 30 -10.67 -22.82 3.39
C LEU A 30 -10.60 -24.07 2.51
N VAL A 31 -9.87 -25.10 2.95
CA VAL A 31 -9.69 -26.36 2.22
C VAL A 31 -11.04 -26.98 1.84
N GLU A 32 -12.01 -27.03 2.75
CA GLU A 32 -13.35 -27.55 2.52
C GLU A 32 -14.12 -26.81 1.40
N SER A 33 -13.87 -25.51 1.24
CA SER A 33 -14.54 -24.65 0.25
C SER A 33 -13.89 -24.64 -1.13
N LEU A 34 -12.67 -25.18 -1.27
CA LEU A 34 -11.91 -25.15 -2.52
C LEU A 34 -12.49 -26.12 -3.55
N LYS A 35 -12.41 -25.71 -4.82
CA LYS A 35 -12.85 -26.47 -5.99
C LYS A 35 -11.70 -26.63 -6.98
N ASP A 36 -11.85 -27.59 -7.89
CA ASP A 36 -10.87 -27.82 -8.95
C ASP A 36 -10.63 -26.56 -9.80
N GLY A 37 -9.36 -26.25 -10.03
CA GLY A 37 -8.92 -25.09 -10.79
C GLY A 37 -8.80 -23.80 -9.97
N ASP A 38 -9.27 -23.77 -8.71
CA ASP A 38 -9.06 -22.62 -7.84
C ASP A 38 -7.56 -22.38 -7.60
N ARG A 39 -7.21 -21.10 -7.43
CA ARG A 39 -5.90 -20.63 -7.01
C ARG A 39 -5.98 -20.06 -5.61
N VAL A 40 -5.02 -20.39 -4.76
CA VAL A 40 -4.91 -19.84 -3.40
C VAL A 40 -3.56 -19.16 -3.22
N VAL A 41 -3.59 -17.92 -2.76
CA VAL A 41 -2.42 -17.07 -2.52
C VAL A 41 -2.04 -17.14 -1.04
N PHE A 42 -0.78 -17.45 -0.78
CA PHE A 42 -0.20 -17.55 0.56
C PHE A 42 0.93 -16.57 0.74
N ILE A 43 1.18 -16.18 2.00
CA ILE A 43 2.36 -15.36 2.34
C ILE A 43 3.65 -16.18 2.41
N ASN A 44 3.56 -17.49 2.70
CA ASN A 44 4.73 -18.36 2.84
C ASN A 44 4.54 -19.72 2.17
N ARG A 45 5.66 -20.33 1.79
CA ARG A 45 5.70 -21.63 1.11
C ARG A 45 5.22 -22.78 1.98
N MET A 46 5.53 -22.76 3.28
CA MET A 46 5.18 -23.85 4.20
C MET A 46 3.66 -24.07 4.27
N GLU A 47 2.87 -23.00 4.43
CA GLU A 47 1.40 -23.10 4.47
C GLU A 47 0.83 -23.45 3.10
N ALA A 48 1.40 -22.92 2.01
CA ALA A 48 1.02 -23.27 0.65
C ALA A 48 1.16 -24.77 0.39
N ASP A 49 2.32 -25.34 0.74
CA ASP A 49 2.60 -26.77 0.57
C ASP A 49 1.70 -27.63 1.46
N ARG A 50 1.43 -27.18 2.69
CA ARG A 50 0.50 -27.86 3.60
C ARG A 50 -0.90 -27.94 3.02
N VAL A 51 -1.45 -26.81 2.56
CA VAL A 51 -2.80 -26.76 1.96
C VAL A 51 -2.85 -27.54 0.64
N GLN A 52 -1.81 -27.43 -0.19
CA GLN A 52 -1.74 -28.17 -1.43
C GLN A 52 -1.78 -29.69 -1.19
N ARG A 53 -1.04 -30.18 -0.18
CA ARG A 53 -1.10 -31.59 0.24
C ARG A 53 -2.50 -31.99 0.68
N LEU A 54 -3.16 -31.20 1.53
CA LEU A 54 -4.52 -31.50 2.02
C LEU A 54 -5.55 -31.53 0.88
N CYS A 55 -5.43 -30.64 -0.10
CA CYS A 55 -6.31 -30.65 -1.28
C CYS A 55 -6.07 -31.89 -2.15
N ARG A 56 -4.81 -32.28 -2.34
CA ARG A 56 -4.44 -33.48 -3.09
C ARG A 56 -4.98 -34.75 -2.43
N GLU A 57 -4.90 -34.86 -1.11
CA GLU A 57 -5.47 -35.99 -0.34
C GLU A 57 -6.98 -36.12 -0.54
N ARG A 58 -7.68 -35.01 -0.80
CA ARG A 58 -9.12 -34.98 -1.10
C ARG A 58 -9.45 -35.11 -2.58
N GLY A 59 -8.44 -35.25 -3.44
CA GLY A 59 -8.62 -35.32 -4.89
C GLY A 59 -8.95 -33.97 -5.56
N THR A 60 -8.80 -32.84 -4.86
CA THR A 60 -9.05 -31.50 -5.41
C THR A 60 -7.76 -30.91 -5.98
N LYS A 61 -7.80 -30.48 -7.24
CA LYS A 61 -6.66 -29.88 -7.94
C LYS A 61 -6.70 -28.36 -7.82
N VAL A 62 -5.87 -27.82 -6.93
CA VAL A 62 -5.73 -26.38 -6.72
C VAL A 62 -4.31 -25.89 -7.04
N ASP A 63 -4.21 -24.63 -7.44
CA ASP A 63 -2.94 -23.93 -7.65
C ASP A 63 -2.59 -23.12 -6.40
N CYS A 64 -1.56 -23.52 -5.66
CA CYS A 64 -1.10 -22.78 -4.48
C CYS A 64 0.13 -21.96 -4.84
N ILE A 65 0.03 -20.63 -4.69
CA ILE A 65 1.13 -19.70 -4.99
C ILE A 65 1.53 -18.89 -3.78
N VAL A 66 2.77 -18.40 -3.79
CA VAL A 66 3.32 -17.56 -2.72
C VAL A 66 3.61 -16.17 -3.29
N ILE A 67 3.05 -15.14 -2.67
CA ILE A 67 3.27 -13.73 -3.04
C ILE A 67 3.36 -12.90 -1.77
N ASP A 68 4.40 -12.07 -1.66
CA ASP A 68 4.52 -11.09 -0.58
C ASP A 68 3.48 -9.98 -0.74
N VAL A 69 2.87 -9.52 0.36
CA VAL A 69 1.86 -8.46 0.34
C VAL A 69 2.36 -7.14 -0.24
N LYS A 70 3.68 -6.87 -0.15
CA LYS A 70 4.34 -5.70 -0.76
C LYS A 70 4.39 -5.80 -2.28
N ALA A 71 4.31 -7.01 -2.81
CA ALA A 71 4.36 -7.33 -4.23
C ALA A 71 2.99 -7.80 -4.76
N ALA A 72 1.89 -7.41 -4.11
CA ALA A 72 0.54 -7.84 -4.48
C ALA A 72 0.18 -7.56 -5.97
N GLN A 73 0.77 -6.52 -6.56
CA GLN A 73 0.59 -6.20 -7.99
C GLN A 73 1.08 -7.31 -8.93
N GLU A 74 2.04 -8.15 -8.49
CA GLU A 74 2.52 -9.28 -9.29
C GLU A 74 1.43 -10.33 -9.59
N LEU A 75 0.32 -10.33 -8.84
CA LEU A 75 -0.85 -11.14 -9.16
C LEU A 75 -1.39 -10.85 -10.55
N MET A 76 -1.35 -9.58 -10.98
CA MET A 76 -1.89 -9.13 -12.27
C MET A 76 -1.03 -9.58 -13.45
N HIS A 77 0.25 -9.90 -13.22
CA HIS A 77 1.17 -10.39 -14.24
C HIS A 77 1.09 -11.90 -14.46
N ARG A 78 0.29 -12.61 -13.66
CA ARG A 78 0.15 -14.06 -13.77
C ARG A 78 -0.98 -14.43 -14.72
N ALA A 79 -0.84 -15.58 -15.37
CA ALA A 79 -1.92 -16.17 -16.14
C ALA A 79 -3.18 -16.35 -15.25
N PRO A 80 -4.39 -16.11 -15.76
CA PRO A 80 -5.62 -16.30 -15.01
C PRO A 80 -5.74 -17.71 -14.41
N SER A 81 -6.33 -17.83 -13.22
CA SER A 81 -6.68 -19.14 -12.66
C SER A 81 -7.81 -19.79 -13.47
N LYS A 82 -7.85 -21.12 -13.50
CA LYS A 82 -8.96 -21.85 -14.13
C LYS A 82 -10.28 -21.68 -13.37
N GLY A 83 -10.19 -21.58 -12.05
CA GLY A 83 -11.28 -21.27 -11.12
C GLY A 83 -11.10 -19.90 -10.48
N ARG A 84 -11.52 -19.77 -9.22
CA ARG A 84 -11.42 -18.52 -8.43
C ARG A 84 -9.99 -18.30 -7.96
N THR A 85 -9.63 -17.04 -7.70
CA THR A 85 -8.43 -16.71 -6.91
C THR A 85 -8.87 -16.33 -5.51
N LEU A 86 -8.37 -17.06 -4.50
CA LEU A 86 -8.64 -16.83 -3.08
C LEU A 86 -7.34 -16.48 -2.35
N PHE A 87 -7.49 -15.82 -1.21
CA PHE A 87 -6.37 -15.43 -0.34
C PHE A 87 -6.47 -16.18 0.97
N ASP A 88 -5.33 -16.70 1.44
CA ASP A 88 -5.27 -17.24 2.79
C ASP A 88 -5.47 -16.10 3.82
N HIS A 89 -6.05 -16.45 4.97
CA HIS A 89 -6.35 -15.48 6.01
C HIS A 89 -5.12 -14.68 6.47
N THR A 90 -3.95 -15.32 6.56
CA THR A 90 -2.71 -14.67 6.99
C THR A 90 -2.28 -13.65 5.96
N TRP A 91 -2.37 -13.98 4.67
CA TRP A 91 -2.11 -13.01 3.60
C TRP A 91 -3.02 -11.79 3.69
N VAL A 92 -4.33 -11.99 3.88
CA VAL A 92 -5.30 -10.88 4.02
C VAL A 92 -4.99 -9.99 5.22
N GLU A 93 -4.72 -10.58 6.39
CA GLU A 93 -4.38 -9.83 7.60
C GLU A 93 -3.10 -8.99 7.42
N GLN A 94 -2.08 -9.57 6.77
CA GLN A 94 -0.82 -8.88 6.48
C GLN A 94 -0.99 -7.80 5.42
N PHE A 95 -1.87 -8.01 4.44
CA PHE A 95 -2.21 -7.00 3.43
C PHE A 95 -2.85 -5.78 4.08
N TYR A 96 -3.85 -5.96 4.95
CA TYR A 96 -4.45 -4.83 5.67
C TYR A 96 -3.44 -4.09 6.54
N LEU A 97 -2.60 -4.82 7.28
CA LEU A 97 -1.56 -4.20 8.10
C LEU A 97 -0.61 -3.36 7.23
N HIS A 98 -0.18 -3.91 6.09
CA HIS A 98 0.68 -3.21 5.15
C HIS A 98 0.03 -1.92 4.63
N GLN A 99 -1.23 -1.98 4.22
CA GLN A 99 -1.95 -0.81 3.69
C GLN A 99 -2.16 0.28 4.74
N ILE A 100 -2.45 -0.09 6.00
CA ILE A 100 -2.55 0.88 7.11
C ILE A 100 -1.20 1.59 7.32
N GLU A 101 -0.09 0.85 7.28
CA GLU A 101 1.25 1.43 7.42
C GLU A 101 1.62 2.34 6.24
N GLN A 102 1.28 1.95 5.01
CA GLN A 102 1.50 2.79 3.82
C GLN A 102 0.71 4.10 3.90
N ALA A 103 -0.58 4.01 4.22
CA ALA A 103 -1.43 5.20 4.37
C ALA A 103 -0.88 6.14 5.45
N GLY A 104 -0.39 5.60 6.58
CA GLY A 104 0.28 6.39 7.61
C GLY A 104 1.52 7.12 7.11
N ARG A 105 2.38 6.46 6.31
CA ARG A 105 3.56 7.09 5.70
C ARG A 105 3.18 8.17 4.69
N GLU A 106 2.16 7.94 3.90
CA GLU A 106 1.67 8.88 2.89
C GLU A 106 1.12 10.15 3.54
N ILE A 107 0.31 10.01 4.60
CA ILE A 107 -0.18 11.15 5.38
C ILE A 107 0.99 11.94 5.98
N ASP A 108 1.97 11.28 6.59
CA ASP A 108 3.15 11.94 7.16
C ASP A 108 3.93 12.72 6.10
N HIS A 109 4.08 12.13 4.90
CA HIS A 109 4.74 12.78 3.77
C HIS A 109 3.96 14.02 3.32
N LEU A 110 2.65 13.89 3.09
CA LEU A 110 1.78 15.00 2.70
C LEU A 110 1.81 16.14 3.72
N GLN A 111 1.76 15.83 5.03
CA GLN A 111 1.86 16.84 6.08
C GLN A 111 3.21 17.57 6.06
N ARG A 112 4.31 16.85 5.83
CA ARG A 112 5.65 17.45 5.73
C ARG A 112 5.79 18.37 4.53
N GLU A 113 5.34 17.94 3.35
CA GLU A 113 5.47 18.72 2.11
C GLU A 113 4.51 19.92 2.08
N SER A 114 3.28 19.77 2.60
CA SER A 114 2.26 20.84 2.56
C SER A 114 2.43 21.91 3.64
N SER A 115 3.01 21.58 4.79
CA SER A 115 3.11 22.52 5.94
C SER A 115 4.18 23.60 5.76
N GLY A 116 4.96 23.57 4.67
CA GLY A 116 6.08 24.51 4.47
C GLY A 116 7.19 24.40 5.51
N PHE A 117 7.09 23.44 6.44
CA PHE A 117 8.03 23.14 7.52
C PHE A 117 9.08 22.10 7.07
N GLY A 118 9.45 22.16 5.80
CA GLY A 118 10.64 21.54 5.26
C GLY A 118 11.66 22.61 4.89
N THR A 119 12.94 22.35 5.14
CA THR A 119 14.10 23.16 4.75
C THR A 119 14.05 23.76 3.32
N PRO A 120 13.38 23.14 2.31
CA PRO A 120 13.19 23.77 1.01
C PRO A 120 12.39 25.08 1.08
N HIS A 121 11.33 25.20 1.89
CA HIS A 121 10.49 26.40 1.88
C HIS A 121 11.14 27.63 2.54
N ILE A 122 11.98 27.43 3.56
CA ILE A 122 12.80 28.52 4.11
C ILE A 122 13.80 29.01 3.07
N LYS A 123 14.42 28.09 2.32
CA LYS A 123 15.33 28.43 1.21
C LYS A 123 14.55 29.10 0.08
N THR A 124 13.44 28.52 -0.41
CA THR A 124 12.62 29.07 -1.48
C THR A 124 12.03 30.43 -1.13
N ARG A 125 11.59 30.65 0.12
CA ARG A 125 11.12 31.97 0.58
C ARG A 125 12.27 32.97 0.68
N ARG A 126 13.44 32.57 1.20
CA ARG A 126 14.64 33.44 1.20
C ARG A 126 15.11 33.75 -0.22
N THR A 127 15.17 32.76 -1.10
CA THR A 127 15.59 32.92 -2.50
C THR A 127 14.58 33.76 -3.27
N ALA A 128 13.27 33.60 -3.06
CA ALA A 128 12.25 34.47 -3.64
C ALA A 128 12.36 35.92 -3.13
N ILE A 129 12.65 36.11 -1.82
CA ILE A 129 12.91 37.44 -1.24
C ILE A 129 14.23 38.02 -1.74
N GLU A 130 15.26 37.20 -1.99
CA GLU A 130 16.52 37.66 -2.55
C GLU A 130 16.35 38.06 -4.01
N LEU A 131 15.74 37.22 -4.84
CA LEU A 131 15.46 37.51 -6.25
C LEU A 131 14.63 38.79 -6.43
N SER A 132 13.62 39.03 -5.58
CA SER A 132 12.81 40.24 -5.65
C SER A 132 13.55 41.53 -5.27
N LYS A 133 14.67 41.45 -4.53
CA LYS A 133 15.51 42.62 -4.26
C LYS A 133 16.30 43.08 -5.49
N TRP A 134 16.56 42.18 -6.43
CA TRP A 134 17.30 42.49 -7.65
C TRP A 134 16.40 42.86 -8.84
N ASP A 135 15.07 42.68 -8.70
CA ASP A 135 14.08 42.97 -9.76
C ASP A 135 13.62 44.45 -9.77
N VAL A 136 14.30 45.34 -9.05
CA VAL A 136 13.96 46.78 -8.96
C VAL A 136 14.70 47.63 -10.03
N GLY A 137 15.34 46.99 -11.02
CA GLY A 137 16.22 47.66 -11.98
C GLY A 137 15.73 47.77 -13.43
N ALA A 138 14.70 47.02 -13.84
CA ALA A 138 14.19 47.12 -15.21
C ALA A 138 13.12 48.20 -15.29
N GLN A 139 13.54 49.47 -15.36
CA GLN A 139 12.66 50.52 -15.86
C GLN A 139 12.22 50.13 -17.29
N PRO A 140 10.92 50.01 -17.59
CA PRO A 140 10.50 49.95 -18.97
C PRO A 140 10.83 51.31 -19.60
N HIS A 141 11.81 51.29 -20.50
CA HIS A 141 12.05 52.40 -21.42
C HIS A 141 10.79 52.50 -22.31
N VAL A 142 9.84 53.34 -21.90
CA VAL A 142 8.71 53.71 -22.74
C VAL A 142 9.31 54.59 -23.83
N ALA A 143 9.61 53.97 -24.96
CA ALA A 143 9.92 54.69 -26.18
C ALA A 143 8.62 55.37 -26.63
N ASP A 144 8.60 56.69 -26.51
CA ASP A 144 7.56 57.54 -27.06
C ASP A 144 7.43 57.28 -28.57
N ILE A 145 6.32 56.62 -28.93
CA ILE A 145 5.89 56.50 -30.32
C ILE A 145 5.32 57.86 -30.71
N ASN A 146 6.14 58.64 -31.41
CA ASN A 146 5.73 59.89 -32.04
C ASN A 146 4.71 59.60 -33.15
N VAL A 147 3.55 60.22 -33.05
CA VAL A 147 2.57 60.41 -34.13
C VAL A 147 2.34 61.93 -34.16
N PRO A 148 2.32 62.65 -35.30
CA PRO A 148 2.47 62.29 -36.71
C PRO A 148 3.78 62.78 -37.39
#